data_AF-A0A924K0A1-F1
#
_entry.id   AF-A0A924K0A1-F1
#
_cell.length_a   1.000
_cell.length_b   1.000
_cell.length_c   1.000
_cell.angle_alpha   90.00
_cell.angle_beta   90.00
_cell.angle_gamma   90.00
#
_symmetry.space_group_name_H-M   'P 1'
#
loop_
_entity.id
_entity.type
_entity.pdbx_description
1 polymer ?
#
loop_
_entity_poly.entity_id
_entity_poly.type
_entity_poly.pdbx_seq_one_letter_code
_entity_poly.pdbx_strand_id
1 'polypeptide(L)'
;MSDPIEHFRLTMVGAGLTPPKEVIADGKIHRDDSRWYVCHTDGIAAGAFGCWREGLQSTWCAKSDNAMTDAERDAHRQRIKAMKAQRDADGLATQQHASETAAALLGQADTATAHPYLTAKGVKPYGLKAFGDRLLIPMRDTTGKLHSLQTIAPDGDKRFHPGGRIKGCCHAIGKPVGLLVVCEGYATGASIHEATGHAVAVAFNAGNLEAVALSLRAKYPDLKIIVAADDDHLTDSNPGMAKAKAAALAVGGLVAVPVFPADRPDKATDFNDVHQLDGLEAVKVGIDGAIELVATEAIDMLTAGQNDEWPELQSLIVQIQPQAYPLDALPDAVRCAVQEVADFVKAPIPLIASSALAALSLAIQAHTDVERATKLSGPCGLFLLAIADSGERKSTCDGFFTSAIRDYQAQQQEAAKPLIQAFKSDYDAWEAQRSGLKEKIKSLAKDGKPSAHQVQQLHDL
;
A
#
# COMPACT_ATOMS: atom_id res chain seq x y z
N MET A 1 13.80 -36.11 -0.18
CA MET A 1 13.38 -34.82 -0.76
C MET A 1 11.87 -34.76 -0.59
N SER A 2 11.34 -33.86 0.24
CA SER A 2 9.89 -33.66 0.33
C SER A 2 9.37 -33.18 -1.02
N ASP A 3 8.21 -33.65 -1.44
CA ASP A 3 7.51 -33.09 -2.60
C ASP A 3 7.34 -31.57 -2.38
N PRO A 4 7.93 -30.71 -3.24
CA PRO A 4 7.81 -29.26 -3.10
C PRO A 4 6.35 -28.80 -3.10
N ILE A 5 5.47 -29.51 -3.79
CA ILE A 5 4.03 -29.18 -3.81
C ILE A 5 3.40 -29.42 -2.45
N GLU A 6 3.68 -30.55 -1.79
CA GLU A 6 3.19 -30.81 -0.44
C GLU A 6 3.76 -29.85 0.60
N HIS A 7 5.04 -29.45 0.47
CA HIS A 7 5.60 -28.43 1.35
C HIS A 7 4.90 -27.07 1.16
N PHE A 8 4.61 -26.68 -0.08
CA PHE A 8 3.83 -25.46 -0.35
C PHE A 8 2.42 -25.54 0.25
N ARG A 9 1.74 -26.68 0.11
CA ARG A 9 0.41 -26.93 0.70
C ARG A 9 0.42 -26.85 2.22
N LEU A 10 1.42 -27.47 2.87
CA LEU A 10 1.59 -27.38 4.32
C LEU A 10 1.87 -25.95 4.79
N THR A 11 2.62 -25.18 3.99
CA THR A 11 2.88 -23.76 4.29
C THR A 11 1.59 -22.92 4.22
N MET A 12 0.72 -23.19 3.23
CA MET A 12 -0.61 -22.57 3.18
C MET A 12 -1.44 -22.88 4.42
N VAL A 13 -1.48 -24.16 4.82
CA VAL A 13 -2.21 -24.60 6.04
C VAL A 13 -1.63 -23.94 7.29
N GLY A 14 -0.31 -23.87 7.43
CA GLY A 14 0.37 -23.22 8.57
C GLY A 14 0.08 -21.73 8.66
N ALA A 15 -0.18 -21.06 7.53
CA ALA A 15 -0.60 -19.67 7.48
C ALA A 15 -2.12 -19.48 7.66
N GLY A 16 -2.88 -20.55 7.93
CA GLY A 16 -4.33 -20.49 8.16
C GLY A 16 -5.18 -20.61 6.88
N LEU A 17 -4.59 -20.94 5.72
CA LEU A 17 -5.31 -21.07 4.47
C LEU A 17 -5.52 -22.52 4.06
N THR A 18 -6.76 -22.86 3.70
CA THR A 18 -7.09 -24.16 3.11
C THR A 18 -6.59 -24.22 1.65
N PRO A 19 -5.61 -25.08 1.32
CA PRO A 19 -5.11 -25.23 -0.05
C PRO A 19 -6.17 -25.87 -0.98
N PRO A 20 -6.07 -25.67 -2.30
CA PRO A 20 -6.94 -26.34 -3.28
C PRO A 20 -6.75 -27.86 -3.23
N LYS A 21 -7.67 -28.63 -3.84
CA LYS A 21 -7.50 -30.10 -3.93
C LYS A 21 -6.23 -30.49 -4.69
N GLU A 22 -5.91 -29.74 -5.74
CA GLU A 22 -4.72 -29.91 -6.55
C GLU A 22 -4.02 -28.55 -6.70
N VAL A 23 -2.70 -28.52 -6.52
CA VAL A 23 -1.88 -27.32 -6.75
C VAL A 23 -1.26 -27.41 -8.13
N ILE A 24 -1.59 -26.44 -8.98
CA ILE A 24 -1.07 -26.32 -10.33
C ILE A 24 0.20 -25.44 -10.26
N ALA A 25 1.36 -26.05 -10.47
CA ALA A 25 2.66 -25.38 -10.41
C ALA A 25 3.13 -24.88 -11.79
N ASP A 26 2.27 -24.14 -12.49
CA ASP A 26 2.54 -23.58 -13.83
C ASP A 26 3.11 -22.15 -13.79
N GLY A 27 3.39 -21.62 -12.60
CA GLY A 27 3.87 -20.26 -12.40
C GLY A 27 2.82 -19.17 -12.67
N LYS A 28 1.54 -19.52 -12.82
CA LYS A 28 0.43 -18.58 -13.00
C LYS A 28 -0.35 -18.40 -11.69
N ILE A 29 -1.09 -17.29 -11.62
CA ILE A 29 -1.98 -17.03 -10.48
C ILE A 29 -3.24 -17.87 -10.65
N HIS A 30 -3.51 -18.75 -9.69
CA HIS A 30 -4.75 -19.49 -9.54
C HIS A 30 -5.58 -18.85 -8.42
N ARG A 31 -6.91 -18.78 -8.60
CA ARG A 31 -7.83 -18.11 -7.66
C ARG A 31 -9.05 -18.96 -7.38
N ASP A 32 -9.51 -18.93 -6.13
CA ASP A 32 -10.75 -19.53 -5.67
C ASP A 32 -11.45 -18.58 -4.69
N ASP A 33 -12.51 -17.91 -5.15
CA ASP A 33 -13.21 -16.82 -4.46
C ASP A 33 -12.23 -15.72 -4.00
N SER A 34 -11.99 -15.65 -2.68
CA SER A 34 -11.13 -14.66 -2.03
C SER A 34 -9.68 -15.12 -1.88
N ARG A 35 -9.35 -16.37 -2.23
CA ARG A 35 -8.01 -16.96 -2.07
C ARG A 35 -7.27 -17.03 -3.39
N TRP A 36 -5.94 -16.94 -3.33
CA TRP A 36 -5.09 -17.04 -4.51
C TRP A 36 -3.75 -17.68 -4.17
N TYR A 37 -3.11 -18.29 -5.17
CA TYR A 37 -1.73 -18.74 -5.09
C TYR A 37 -1.03 -18.68 -6.45
N VAL A 38 0.30 -18.71 -6.42
CA VAL A 38 1.19 -18.97 -7.55
C VAL A 38 2.30 -19.88 -7.07
N CYS A 39 2.60 -20.95 -7.81
CA CYS A 39 3.63 -21.91 -7.45
C CYS A 39 4.50 -22.19 -8.67
N HIS A 40 5.81 -22.18 -8.45
CA HIS A 40 6.87 -22.48 -9.40
C HIS A 40 7.62 -23.71 -8.88
N THR A 41 7.78 -24.73 -9.71
CA THR A 41 8.61 -25.92 -9.40
C THR A 41 9.83 -26.03 -10.31
N ASP A 42 10.02 -25.09 -11.24
CA ASP A 42 11.15 -25.01 -12.14
C ASP A 42 12.41 -24.48 -11.42
N GLY A 43 13.31 -25.38 -11.04
CA GLY A 43 14.53 -25.05 -10.31
C GLY A 43 14.33 -25.06 -8.80
N ILE A 44 14.65 -23.97 -8.10
CA ILE A 44 14.30 -23.84 -6.67
C ILE A 44 12.82 -23.51 -6.61
N ALA A 45 12.02 -24.47 -6.15
CA ALA A 45 10.59 -24.29 -6.07
C ALA A 45 10.24 -23.13 -5.12
N ALA A 46 9.36 -22.24 -5.58
CA ALA A 46 8.99 -21.02 -4.87
C ALA A 46 7.57 -20.60 -5.24
N GLY A 47 6.93 -19.79 -4.40
CA GLY A 47 5.55 -19.40 -4.63
C GLY A 47 5.09 -18.31 -3.69
N ALA A 48 3.85 -17.87 -3.90
CA ALA A 48 3.16 -16.95 -3.01
C ALA A 48 1.68 -17.34 -2.94
N PHE A 49 1.04 -17.00 -1.84
CA PHE A 49 -0.38 -17.27 -1.63
C PHE A 49 -0.99 -16.23 -0.70
N GLY A 50 -2.33 -16.13 -0.71
CA GLY A 50 -3.03 -15.18 0.14
C GLY A 50 -4.55 -15.25 0.08
N CYS A 51 -5.19 -14.41 0.89
CA CYS A 51 -6.64 -14.21 0.96
C CYS A 51 -6.97 -12.71 1.06
N TRP A 52 -7.70 -12.17 0.09
CA TRP A 52 -8.05 -10.74 0.04
C TRP A 52 -9.01 -10.33 1.17
N ARG A 53 -9.89 -11.24 1.59
CA ARG A 53 -10.87 -10.98 2.66
C ARG A 53 -10.22 -10.84 4.04
N GLU A 54 -9.14 -11.60 4.26
CA GLU A 54 -8.41 -11.63 5.53
C GLU A 54 -7.15 -10.75 5.50
N GLY A 55 -6.85 -10.10 4.38
CA GLY A 55 -5.63 -9.30 4.21
C GLY A 55 -4.33 -10.12 4.29
N LEU A 56 -4.41 -11.45 4.14
CA LEU A 56 -3.28 -12.36 4.30
C LEU A 56 -2.50 -12.48 2.99
N GLN A 57 -1.18 -12.31 3.06
CA GLN A 57 -0.26 -12.59 1.97
C GLN A 57 1.04 -13.18 2.52
N SER A 58 1.52 -14.27 1.90
CA SER A 58 2.78 -14.91 2.26
C SER A 58 3.53 -15.44 1.04
N THR A 59 4.84 -15.62 1.18
CA THR A 59 5.74 -16.17 0.17
C THR A 59 6.39 -17.44 0.71
N TRP A 60 6.65 -18.39 -0.18
CA TRP A 60 7.27 -19.67 0.14
C TRP A 60 8.45 -19.96 -0.81
N CYS A 61 9.48 -20.61 -0.27
CA CYS A 61 10.60 -21.14 -1.02
C CYS A 61 10.97 -22.52 -0.45
N ALA A 62 11.22 -23.50 -1.32
CA ALA A 62 11.57 -24.86 -0.94
C ALA A 62 12.99 -24.99 -0.36
N LYS A 63 13.87 -24.02 -0.63
CA LYS A 63 15.19 -23.89 0.03
C LYS A 63 15.21 -22.62 0.88
N SER A 64 15.70 -22.74 2.11
CA SER A 64 15.98 -21.57 2.94
C SER A 64 17.20 -20.79 2.40
N ASP A 65 17.24 -19.48 2.60
CA ASP A 65 18.33 -18.60 2.13
C ASP A 65 19.73 -19.09 2.57
N ASN A 66 19.81 -19.75 3.72
CA ASN A 66 21.04 -20.27 4.32
C ASN A 66 21.55 -21.58 3.68
N ALA A 67 20.75 -22.23 2.82
CA ALA A 67 21.10 -23.47 2.13
C ALA A 67 21.44 -23.26 0.65
N MET A 68 21.45 -22.01 0.18
CA MET A 68 21.78 -21.64 -1.20
C MET A 68 23.24 -21.17 -1.30
N THR A 69 23.99 -21.77 -2.22
CA THR A 69 25.31 -21.26 -2.66
C THR A 69 25.15 -19.86 -3.27
N ASP A 70 26.24 -19.07 -3.33
CA ASP A 70 26.20 -17.74 -3.96
C ASP A 70 25.73 -17.81 -5.42
N ALA A 71 26.18 -18.84 -6.16
CA ALA A 71 25.75 -19.09 -7.54
C ALA A 71 24.24 -19.41 -7.65
N GLU A 72 23.68 -20.17 -6.71
CA GLU A 72 22.24 -20.44 -6.66
C GLU A 72 21.43 -19.18 -6.30
N ARG A 73 21.93 -18.34 -5.40
CA ARG A 73 21.27 -17.05 -5.06
C ARG A 73 21.25 -16.09 -6.24
N ASP A 74 22.36 -15.95 -6.96
CA ASP A 74 22.43 -15.09 -8.13
C ASP A 74 21.54 -15.60 -9.27
N ALA A 75 21.54 -16.92 -9.53
CA ALA A 75 20.63 -17.52 -10.50
C ALA A 75 19.15 -17.32 -10.12
N HIS A 76 18.80 -17.47 -8.84
CA HIS A 76 17.44 -17.24 -8.32
C HIS A 76 17.03 -15.77 -8.46
N ARG A 77 17.91 -14.83 -8.10
CA ARG A 77 17.67 -13.38 -8.25
C ARG A 77 17.48 -12.99 -9.71
N GLN A 78 18.32 -13.51 -10.62
CA GLN A 78 18.18 -13.28 -12.05
C GLN A 78 16.86 -13.84 -12.58
N ARG A 79 16.43 -15.02 -12.10
CA ARG A 79 15.14 -15.62 -12.46
C ARG A 79 13.96 -14.77 -11.96
N ILE A 80 13.96 -14.32 -10.71
CA ILE A 80 12.93 -13.43 -10.17
C ILE A 80 12.86 -12.14 -10.99
N LYS A 81 14.01 -11.55 -11.32
CA LYS A 81 14.07 -10.34 -12.16
C LYS A 81 13.49 -10.59 -13.55
N ALA A 82 13.85 -11.71 -14.20
CA ALA A 82 13.34 -12.08 -15.52
C ALA A 82 11.83 -12.38 -15.48
N MET A 83 11.34 -13.12 -14.48
CA MET A 83 9.92 -13.40 -14.30
C MET A 83 9.13 -12.12 -14.02
N LYS A 84 9.64 -11.20 -13.20
CA LYS A 84 9.01 -9.90 -12.97
C LYS A 84 8.95 -9.10 -14.26
N ALA A 85 10.05 -9.00 -15.00
CA ALA A 85 10.09 -8.31 -16.28
C ALA A 85 9.11 -8.91 -17.30
N GLN A 86 9.00 -10.24 -17.37
CA GLN A 86 8.04 -10.92 -18.23
C GLN A 86 6.60 -10.62 -17.82
N ARG A 87 6.26 -10.71 -16.52
CA ARG A 87 4.92 -10.37 -16.02
C ARG A 87 4.55 -8.91 -16.28
N ASP A 88 5.50 -8.00 -16.09
CA ASP A 88 5.31 -6.58 -16.36
C ASP A 88 5.05 -6.37 -17.87
N ALA A 89 5.80 -7.05 -18.74
CA ALA A 89 5.60 -7.01 -20.19
C ALA A 89 4.26 -7.62 -20.62
N ASP A 90 3.89 -8.79 -20.10
CA ASP A 90 2.61 -9.45 -20.38
C ASP A 90 1.42 -8.62 -19.89
N GLY A 91 1.58 -7.98 -18.72
CA GLY A 91 0.61 -7.04 -18.17
C GLY A 91 0.42 -5.81 -19.05
N LEU A 92 1.52 -5.23 -19.56
CA LEU A 92 1.48 -4.11 -20.50
C LEU A 92 0.82 -4.52 -21.82
N ALA A 93 1.16 -5.68 -22.38
CA ALA A 93 0.54 -6.19 -23.61
C ALA A 93 -0.97 -6.43 -23.43
N THR A 94 -1.37 -7.01 -22.30
CA THR A 94 -2.79 -7.21 -21.94
C THR A 94 -3.53 -5.87 -21.83
N GLN A 95 -2.94 -4.88 -21.15
CA GLN A 95 -3.52 -3.54 -21.01
C GLN A 95 -3.60 -2.81 -22.36
N GLN A 96 -2.61 -2.96 -23.22
CA GLN A 96 -2.62 -2.39 -24.56
C GLN A 96 -3.74 -2.99 -25.41
N HIS A 97 -3.84 -4.33 -25.42
CA HIS A 97 -4.92 -5.01 -26.15
C HIS A 97 -6.30 -4.58 -25.63
N ALA A 98 -6.49 -4.56 -24.31
CA ALA A 98 -7.72 -4.09 -23.67
C ALA A 98 -8.05 -2.63 -24.04
N SER A 99 -7.04 -1.76 -24.11
CA SER A 99 -7.19 -0.37 -24.55
C SER A 99 -7.64 -0.26 -26.01
N GLU A 100 -7.10 -1.09 -26.89
CA GLU A 100 -7.45 -1.13 -28.32
C GLU A 100 -8.88 -1.65 -28.53
N THR A 101 -9.26 -2.74 -27.85
CA THR A 101 -10.62 -3.27 -27.86
C THR A 101 -11.62 -2.27 -27.28
N ALA A 102 -11.28 -1.61 -26.17
CA ALA A 102 -12.07 -0.53 -25.59
C ALA A 102 -12.29 0.62 -26.59
N ALA A 103 -11.24 1.04 -27.29
CA ALA A 103 -11.34 2.11 -28.29
C ALA A 103 -12.23 1.71 -29.46
N ALA A 104 -12.10 0.48 -29.97
CA ALA A 104 -12.91 -0.04 -31.05
C ALA A 104 -14.40 -0.12 -30.67
N LEU A 105 -14.70 -0.58 -29.45
CA LEU A 105 -16.07 -0.65 -28.94
C LEU A 105 -16.66 0.76 -28.77
N LEU A 106 -15.90 1.68 -28.18
CA LEU A 106 -16.34 3.05 -27.96
C LEU A 106 -16.57 3.81 -29.28
N GLY A 107 -15.78 3.52 -30.31
CA GLY A 107 -15.93 4.10 -31.65
C GLY A 107 -17.17 3.62 -32.41
N GLN A 108 -17.67 2.42 -32.10
CA GLN A 108 -18.90 1.87 -32.66
C GLN A 108 -20.15 2.28 -31.86
N ALA A 109 -19.97 2.87 -30.68
CA ALA A 109 -21.05 3.17 -29.76
C ALA A 109 -21.67 4.57 -30.00
N ASP A 110 -22.99 4.62 -29.87
CA ASP A 110 -23.75 5.86 -30.00
C ASP A 110 -23.60 6.74 -28.76
N THR A 111 -23.80 8.04 -28.90
CA THR A 111 -23.86 8.94 -27.74
C THR A 111 -25.08 8.58 -26.89
N ALA A 112 -24.87 8.30 -25.61
CA ALA A 112 -25.96 7.98 -24.71
C ALA A 112 -26.83 9.22 -24.47
N THR A 113 -28.14 9.08 -24.67
CA THR A 113 -29.14 10.13 -24.41
C THR A 113 -30.09 9.75 -23.29
N ALA A 114 -30.37 8.45 -23.14
CA ALA A 114 -31.17 7.87 -22.07
C ALA A 114 -30.74 6.43 -21.82
N HIS A 115 -31.02 5.92 -20.61
CA HIS A 115 -30.80 4.51 -20.25
C HIS A 115 -31.52 4.20 -18.93
N PRO A 116 -32.06 2.98 -18.71
CA PRO A 116 -32.80 2.64 -17.49
C PRO A 116 -32.03 2.97 -16.18
N TYR A 117 -30.75 2.63 -16.12
CA TYR A 117 -29.87 3.02 -15.00
C TYR A 117 -29.84 4.52 -14.73
N LEU A 118 -29.75 5.36 -15.77
CA LEU A 118 -29.67 6.83 -15.62
C LEU A 118 -30.98 7.39 -15.08
N THR A 119 -32.11 6.89 -15.59
CA THR A 119 -33.44 7.23 -15.09
C THR A 119 -33.59 6.82 -13.63
N ALA A 120 -33.21 5.58 -13.29
CA ALA A 120 -33.29 5.07 -11.92
C ALA A 120 -32.40 5.83 -10.94
N LYS A 121 -31.26 6.36 -11.41
CA LYS A 121 -30.32 7.16 -10.62
C LYS A 121 -30.58 8.66 -10.70
N GLY A 122 -31.54 9.10 -11.50
CA GLY A 122 -31.90 10.50 -11.69
C GLY A 122 -30.78 11.39 -12.25
N VAL A 123 -29.89 10.87 -13.10
CA VAL A 123 -28.70 11.60 -13.59
C VAL A 123 -28.57 11.60 -15.11
N LYS A 124 -27.90 12.62 -15.67
CA LYS A 124 -27.69 12.76 -17.11
C LYS A 124 -26.47 11.96 -17.62
N PRO A 125 -26.43 11.63 -18.94
CA PRO A 125 -25.34 10.87 -19.57
C PRO A 125 -24.12 11.74 -19.97
N TYR A 126 -23.50 12.44 -19.04
CA TYR A 126 -22.27 13.20 -19.28
C TYR A 126 -21.14 12.33 -19.84
N GLY A 127 -20.80 12.52 -21.11
CA GLY A 127 -19.65 11.85 -21.74
C GLY A 127 -19.80 10.33 -21.92
N LEU A 128 -21.00 9.79 -21.69
CA LEU A 128 -21.29 8.36 -21.84
C LEU A 128 -21.61 7.98 -23.27
N LYS A 129 -21.31 6.73 -23.60
CA LYS A 129 -21.74 6.07 -24.84
C LYS A 129 -22.71 4.94 -24.53
N ALA A 130 -23.52 4.54 -25.50
CA ALA A 130 -24.43 3.40 -25.43
C ALA A 130 -24.08 2.39 -26.52
N PHE A 131 -24.00 1.12 -26.16
CA PHE A 131 -23.77 0.03 -27.10
C PHE A 131 -24.67 -1.14 -26.73
N GLY A 132 -25.64 -1.45 -27.58
CA GLY A 132 -26.72 -2.37 -27.25
C GLY A 132 -27.55 -1.86 -26.07
N ASP A 133 -27.72 -2.70 -25.05
CA ASP A 133 -28.46 -2.40 -23.82
C ASP A 133 -27.56 -1.87 -22.69
N ARG A 134 -26.28 -1.55 -22.97
CA ARG A 134 -25.31 -1.14 -21.95
C ARG A 134 -24.81 0.28 -22.18
N LEU A 135 -24.58 0.98 -21.09
CA LEU A 135 -23.76 2.18 -21.07
C LEU A 135 -22.28 1.81 -21.06
N LEU A 136 -21.47 2.61 -21.75
CA LEU A 136 -20.02 2.56 -21.73
C LEU A 136 -19.50 3.87 -21.13
N ILE A 137 -18.67 3.74 -20.09
CA ILE A 137 -17.99 4.85 -19.43
C ILE A 137 -16.50 4.80 -19.79
N PRO A 138 -16.00 5.75 -20.60
CA PRO A 138 -14.58 5.87 -20.93
C PRO A 138 -13.70 6.09 -19.70
N MET A 139 -12.67 5.26 -19.53
CA MET A 139 -11.65 5.43 -18.51
C MET A 139 -10.37 5.95 -19.16
N ARG A 140 -10.00 7.19 -18.83
CA ARG A 140 -8.85 7.88 -19.42
C ARG A 140 -7.85 8.30 -18.38
N ASP A 141 -6.58 8.38 -18.76
CA ASP A 141 -5.58 9.05 -17.93
C ASP A 141 -5.66 10.58 -18.08
N THR A 142 -4.81 11.29 -17.36
CA THR A 142 -4.77 12.76 -17.35
C THR A 142 -4.32 13.38 -18.68
N THR A 143 -3.73 12.60 -19.59
CA THR A 143 -3.41 13.02 -20.97
C THR A 143 -4.61 12.89 -21.91
N GLY A 144 -5.67 12.20 -21.48
CA GLY A 144 -6.86 11.92 -22.29
C GLY A 144 -6.78 10.60 -23.05
N LYS A 145 -5.68 9.85 -22.93
CA LYS A 145 -5.55 8.51 -23.52
C LYS A 145 -6.55 7.56 -22.87
N LEU A 146 -7.33 6.85 -23.69
CA LEU A 146 -8.22 5.78 -23.24
C LEU A 146 -7.38 4.57 -22.85
N HIS A 147 -7.72 3.94 -21.72
CA HIS A 147 -7.06 2.70 -21.28
C HIS A 147 -8.03 1.57 -20.95
N SER A 148 -9.29 1.89 -20.64
CA SER A 148 -10.31 0.90 -20.29
C SER A 148 -11.71 1.48 -20.43
N LEU A 149 -12.73 0.65 -20.16
CA LEU A 149 -14.14 1.01 -20.04
C LEU A 149 -14.72 0.41 -18.76
N GLN A 150 -15.68 1.10 -18.16
CA GLN A 150 -16.68 0.46 -17.31
C GLN A 150 -17.99 0.38 -18.09
N THR A 151 -18.65 -0.77 -18.03
CA THR A 151 -19.98 -0.96 -18.62
C THR A 151 -21.03 -0.99 -17.53
N ILE A 152 -22.24 -0.49 -17.81
CA ILE A 152 -23.38 -0.54 -16.89
C ILE A 152 -24.58 -1.15 -17.62
N ALA A 153 -25.16 -2.20 -17.07
CA ALA A 153 -26.39 -2.83 -17.56
C ALA A 153 -27.67 -2.09 -17.11
N PRO A 154 -28.84 -2.39 -17.70
CA PRO A 154 -30.11 -1.75 -17.34
C PRO A 154 -30.48 -1.87 -15.85
N ASP A 155 -30.09 -2.97 -15.20
CA ASP A 155 -30.29 -3.24 -13.77
C ASP A 155 -29.26 -2.55 -12.86
N GLY A 156 -28.25 -1.91 -13.45
CA GLY A 156 -27.15 -1.26 -12.74
C GLY A 156 -25.94 -2.14 -12.48
N ASP A 157 -25.87 -3.39 -12.97
CA ASP A 157 -24.65 -4.21 -12.87
C ASP A 157 -23.49 -3.53 -13.61
N LYS A 158 -22.39 -3.27 -12.90
CA LYS A 158 -21.22 -2.54 -13.39
C LYS A 158 -20.05 -3.50 -13.59
N ARG A 159 -19.42 -3.48 -14.77
CA ARG A 159 -18.26 -4.34 -15.07
C ARG A 159 -17.15 -3.58 -15.77
N PHE A 160 -15.91 -3.79 -15.32
CA PHE A 160 -14.74 -3.28 -16.00
C PHE A 160 -14.40 -4.14 -17.22
N HIS A 161 -13.85 -3.50 -18.26
CA HIS A 161 -13.33 -4.20 -19.42
C HIS A 161 -12.15 -5.10 -18.99
N PRO A 162 -12.18 -6.41 -19.28
CA PRO A 162 -11.14 -7.33 -18.85
C PRO A 162 -9.74 -6.90 -19.31
N GLY A 163 -8.76 -6.99 -18.41
CA GLY A 163 -7.37 -6.61 -18.70
C GLY A 163 -7.11 -5.10 -18.79
N GLY A 164 -8.16 -4.26 -18.79
CA GLY A 164 -8.02 -2.82 -18.89
C GLY A 164 -7.42 -2.19 -17.64
N ARG A 165 -6.56 -1.18 -17.83
CA ARG A 165 -5.97 -0.45 -16.70
C ARG A 165 -7.01 0.45 -16.04
N ILE A 166 -7.19 0.28 -14.73
CA ILE A 166 -8.05 1.13 -13.89
C ILE A 166 -7.22 2.17 -13.13
N LYS A 167 -6.08 1.77 -12.56
CA LYS A 167 -5.27 2.60 -11.67
C LYS A 167 -4.82 3.91 -12.34
N GLY A 168 -5.22 5.03 -11.75
CA GLY A 168 -4.95 6.39 -12.22
C GLY A 168 -5.77 6.82 -13.43
N CYS A 169 -6.74 6.01 -13.88
CA CYS A 169 -7.69 6.39 -14.92
C CYS A 169 -9.00 6.87 -14.28
N CYS A 170 -9.64 7.86 -14.90
CA CYS A 170 -10.91 8.43 -14.46
C CYS A 170 -11.83 8.73 -15.64
N HIS A 171 -13.11 9.00 -15.34
CA HIS A 171 -14.03 9.65 -16.25
C HIS A 171 -14.22 11.11 -15.84
N ALA A 172 -14.01 12.04 -16.78
CA ALA A 172 -14.12 13.47 -16.51
C ALA A 172 -15.50 13.99 -16.93
N ILE A 173 -16.15 14.71 -16.02
CA ILE A 173 -17.41 15.43 -16.24
C ILE A 173 -17.11 16.94 -16.12
N GLY A 174 -17.52 17.72 -17.11
CA GLY A 174 -17.27 19.17 -17.13
C GLY A 174 -15.80 19.55 -17.39
N LYS A 175 -15.48 20.84 -17.21
CA LYS A 175 -14.13 21.38 -17.36
C LYS A 175 -13.70 22.05 -16.05
N PRO A 176 -12.52 21.70 -15.49
CA PRO A 176 -12.10 22.25 -14.21
C PRO A 176 -11.81 23.74 -14.30
N VAL A 177 -12.37 24.51 -13.36
CA VAL A 177 -12.15 25.95 -13.20
C VAL A 177 -12.10 26.25 -11.71
N GLY A 178 -10.91 26.55 -11.17
CA GLY A 178 -10.68 26.83 -9.75
C GLY A 178 -10.86 25.64 -8.79
N LEU A 179 -11.78 24.72 -9.10
CA LEU A 179 -12.15 23.58 -8.27
C LEU A 179 -12.40 22.32 -9.12
N LEU A 180 -12.00 21.16 -8.59
CA LEU A 180 -12.28 19.84 -9.13
C LEU A 180 -12.71 18.90 -7.99
N VAL A 181 -13.78 18.14 -8.22
CA VAL A 181 -14.22 17.10 -7.28
C VAL A 181 -13.78 15.71 -7.79
N VAL A 182 -13.29 14.85 -6.90
CA VAL A 182 -12.99 13.45 -7.18
C VAL A 182 -13.99 12.58 -6.42
N CYS A 183 -14.64 11.64 -7.07
CA CYS A 183 -15.62 10.74 -6.43
C CYS A 183 -15.46 9.30 -6.91
N GLU A 184 -16.09 8.35 -6.21
CA GLU A 184 -16.03 6.94 -6.58
C GLU A 184 -16.93 6.61 -7.78
N GLY A 185 -18.24 6.81 -7.65
CA GLY A 185 -19.23 6.35 -8.63
C GLY A 185 -19.60 7.40 -9.70
N TYR A 186 -20.04 6.92 -10.88
CA TYR A 186 -20.53 7.81 -11.94
C TYR A 186 -21.80 8.58 -11.52
N ALA A 187 -22.77 7.91 -10.89
CA ALA A 187 -24.02 8.56 -10.48
C ALA A 187 -23.77 9.63 -9.41
N THR A 188 -22.86 9.34 -8.46
CA THR A 188 -22.34 10.29 -7.48
C THR A 188 -21.75 11.51 -8.17
N GLY A 189 -20.84 11.29 -9.13
CA GLY A 189 -20.18 12.39 -9.84
C GLY A 189 -21.10 13.21 -10.72
N ALA A 190 -22.06 12.58 -11.39
CA ALA A 190 -23.09 13.28 -12.16
C ALA A 190 -23.99 14.12 -11.25
N SER A 191 -24.40 13.60 -10.08
CA SER A 191 -25.22 14.34 -9.10
C SER A 191 -24.47 15.56 -8.56
N ILE A 192 -23.18 15.42 -8.24
CA ILE A 192 -22.32 16.53 -7.81
C ILE A 192 -22.20 17.58 -8.92
N HIS A 193 -21.97 17.15 -10.17
CA HIS A 193 -21.87 18.08 -11.29
C HIS A 193 -23.18 18.82 -11.57
N GLU A 194 -24.32 18.12 -11.50
CA GLU A 194 -25.65 18.72 -11.68
C GLU A 194 -26.01 19.71 -10.57
N ALA A 195 -25.61 19.42 -9.33
CA ALA A 195 -25.85 20.28 -8.17
C ALA A 195 -24.98 21.54 -8.15
N THR A 196 -23.70 21.42 -8.54
CA THR A 196 -22.69 22.46 -8.29
C THR A 196 -22.16 23.12 -9.56
N GLY A 197 -22.25 22.45 -10.71
CA GLY A 197 -21.57 22.84 -11.95
C GLY A 197 -20.06 22.60 -11.94
N HIS A 198 -19.46 22.16 -10.82
CA HIS A 198 -18.02 21.89 -10.73
C HIS A 198 -17.61 20.70 -11.59
N ALA A 199 -16.38 20.71 -12.09
CA ALA A 199 -15.84 19.54 -12.78
C ALA A 199 -15.68 18.38 -11.81
N VAL A 200 -15.90 17.17 -12.31
CA VAL A 200 -15.81 15.94 -11.51
C VAL A 200 -14.95 14.91 -12.23
N ALA A 201 -14.10 14.22 -11.47
CA ALA A 201 -13.35 13.05 -11.91
C ALA A 201 -13.86 11.80 -11.17
N VAL A 202 -14.48 10.89 -11.91
CA VAL A 202 -14.98 9.61 -11.39
C VAL A 202 -13.85 8.59 -11.37
N ALA A 203 -13.48 8.11 -10.18
CA ALA A 203 -12.37 7.19 -9.94
C ALA A 203 -12.77 5.71 -9.99
N PHE A 204 -14.07 5.39 -10.05
CA PHE A 204 -14.67 4.07 -10.22
C PHE A 204 -14.60 3.09 -9.04
N ASN A 205 -13.69 3.29 -8.09
CA ASN A 205 -13.65 2.57 -6.81
C ASN A 205 -12.78 3.32 -5.78
N ALA A 206 -13.01 3.05 -4.50
CA ALA A 206 -12.27 3.65 -3.37
C ALA A 206 -10.75 3.45 -3.48
N GLY A 207 -10.31 2.28 -3.97
CA GLY A 207 -8.89 1.95 -4.14
C GLY A 207 -8.16 2.78 -5.20
N ASN A 208 -8.90 3.49 -6.06
CA ASN A 208 -8.35 4.31 -7.13
C ASN A 208 -8.41 5.82 -6.85
N LEU A 209 -9.13 6.26 -5.80
CA LEU A 209 -9.30 7.68 -5.44
C LEU A 209 -7.94 8.39 -5.32
N GLU A 210 -7.03 7.84 -4.54
CA GLU A 210 -5.69 8.44 -4.30
C GLU A 210 -4.86 8.54 -5.58
N ALA A 211 -4.83 7.48 -6.39
CA ALA A 211 -4.07 7.46 -7.64
C ALA A 211 -4.60 8.50 -8.65
N VAL A 212 -5.93 8.66 -8.72
CA VAL A 212 -6.58 9.67 -9.56
C VAL A 212 -6.31 11.07 -9.00
N ALA A 213 -6.50 11.29 -7.70
CA ALA A 213 -6.26 12.57 -7.05
C ALA A 213 -4.81 13.05 -7.24
N LEU A 214 -3.81 12.20 -7.00
CA LEU A 214 -2.40 12.52 -7.21
C LEU A 214 -2.09 12.89 -8.66
N SER A 215 -2.64 12.12 -9.61
CA SER A 215 -2.45 12.39 -11.04
C SER A 215 -3.06 13.74 -11.45
N LEU A 216 -4.22 14.09 -10.89
CA LEU A 216 -4.90 15.35 -11.14
C LEU A 216 -4.19 16.54 -10.48
N ARG A 217 -3.70 16.39 -9.25
CA ARG A 217 -2.87 17.41 -8.58
C ARG A 217 -1.60 17.70 -9.35
N ALA A 218 -0.93 16.67 -9.88
CA ALA A 218 0.25 16.85 -10.72
C ALA A 218 -0.06 17.63 -12.01
N LYS A 219 -1.24 17.39 -12.62
CA LYS A 219 -1.67 18.12 -13.83
C LYS A 219 -2.18 19.53 -13.53
N TYR A 220 -2.81 19.72 -12.38
CA TYR A 220 -3.43 20.98 -11.96
C TYR A 220 -2.98 21.37 -10.55
N PRO A 221 -1.75 21.90 -10.40
CA PRO A 221 -1.16 22.17 -9.09
C PRO A 221 -1.99 23.13 -8.24
N ASP A 222 -2.64 24.12 -8.85
CA ASP A 222 -3.31 25.22 -8.16
C ASP A 222 -4.82 25.03 -7.95
N LEU A 223 -5.42 23.96 -8.50
CA LEU A 223 -6.87 23.75 -8.33
C LEU A 223 -7.21 23.33 -6.91
N LYS A 224 -8.32 23.81 -6.37
CA LYS A 224 -8.90 23.22 -5.17
C LYS A 224 -9.39 21.81 -5.51
N ILE A 225 -8.94 20.80 -4.78
CA ILE A 225 -9.39 19.41 -4.96
C ILE A 225 -10.25 19.03 -3.76
N ILE A 226 -11.47 18.61 -4.04
CA ILE A 226 -12.38 18.01 -3.05
C ILE A 226 -12.50 16.52 -3.38
N VAL A 227 -12.32 15.64 -2.39
CA VAL A 227 -12.61 14.22 -2.52
C VAL A 227 -13.95 13.94 -1.84
N ALA A 228 -14.95 13.59 -2.63
CA ALA A 228 -16.26 13.17 -2.15
C ALA A 228 -16.17 11.71 -1.68
N ALA A 229 -16.46 11.49 -0.41
CA ALA A 229 -16.46 10.18 0.22
C ALA A 229 -17.81 9.48 0.04
N ASP A 230 -17.76 8.14 0.02
CA ASP A 230 -18.92 7.29 0.29
C ASP A 230 -18.90 6.96 1.80
N ASP A 231 -20.06 7.10 2.47
CA ASP A 231 -20.22 6.82 3.90
C ASP A 231 -20.75 5.39 4.10
N ASP A 232 -19.84 4.42 4.03
CA ASP A 232 -20.08 2.99 4.24
C ASP A 232 -20.30 2.64 5.73
N HIS A 233 -21.22 3.36 6.40
CA HIS A 233 -21.44 3.31 7.85
C HIS A 233 -21.75 1.92 8.43
N LEU A 234 -22.23 0.98 7.60
CA LEU A 234 -22.51 -0.41 8.00
C LEU A 234 -21.33 -1.37 7.79
N THR A 235 -20.23 -0.91 7.17
CA THR A 235 -19.05 -1.73 6.92
C THR A 235 -17.98 -1.41 7.96
N ASP A 236 -17.40 -2.45 8.56
CA ASP A 236 -16.29 -2.30 9.50
C ASP A 236 -15.18 -1.42 8.90
N SER A 237 -14.75 -0.41 9.68
CA SER A 237 -13.72 0.58 9.31
C SER A 237 -14.10 1.59 8.22
N ASN A 238 -15.34 1.61 7.71
CA ASN A 238 -15.85 2.58 6.73
C ASN A 238 -14.83 2.92 5.62
N PRO A 239 -14.53 1.94 4.73
CA PRO A 239 -13.41 2.05 3.78
C PRO A 239 -13.56 3.21 2.80
N GLY A 240 -14.78 3.55 2.35
CA GLY A 240 -15.04 4.71 1.50
C GLY A 240 -14.55 6.01 2.13
N MET A 241 -14.92 6.27 3.39
CA MET A 241 -14.41 7.42 4.13
C MET A 241 -12.89 7.37 4.33
N ALA A 242 -12.34 6.23 4.76
CA ALA A 242 -10.90 6.11 5.03
C ALA A 242 -10.06 6.39 3.77
N LYS A 243 -10.49 5.88 2.61
CA LYS A 243 -9.80 6.09 1.33
C LYS A 243 -9.96 7.52 0.81
N ALA A 244 -11.14 8.11 0.94
CA ALA A 244 -11.36 9.51 0.58
C ALA A 244 -10.46 10.44 1.41
N LYS A 245 -10.35 10.18 2.72
CA LYS A 245 -9.46 10.95 3.61
C LYS A 245 -8.00 10.82 3.23
N ALA A 246 -7.51 9.59 2.99
CA ALA A 246 -6.13 9.35 2.56
C ALA A 246 -5.83 10.06 1.22
N ALA A 247 -6.75 9.98 0.26
CA ALA A 247 -6.62 10.64 -1.04
C ALA A 247 -6.57 12.16 -0.93
N ALA A 248 -7.45 12.77 -0.12
CA ALA A 248 -7.46 14.21 0.12
C ALA A 248 -6.17 14.67 0.80
N LEU A 249 -5.71 13.97 1.84
CA LEU A 249 -4.46 14.27 2.53
C LEU A 249 -3.26 14.23 1.57
N ALA A 250 -3.18 13.21 0.71
CA ALA A 250 -2.09 13.03 -0.25
C ALA A 250 -1.95 14.18 -1.27
N VAL A 251 -3.01 14.98 -1.46
CA VAL A 251 -3.03 16.09 -2.43
C VAL A 251 -3.25 17.46 -1.81
N GLY A 252 -3.24 17.56 -0.47
CA GLY A 252 -3.63 18.79 0.24
C GLY A 252 -5.03 19.27 -0.17
N GLY A 253 -5.97 18.32 -0.30
CA GLY A 253 -7.36 18.56 -0.68
C GLY A 253 -8.31 18.55 0.51
N LEU A 254 -9.59 18.78 0.22
CA LEU A 254 -10.68 18.70 1.19
C LEU A 254 -11.42 17.36 1.07
N VAL A 255 -12.17 17.01 2.11
CA VAL A 255 -13.13 15.89 2.06
C VAL A 255 -14.55 16.42 2.17
N ALA A 256 -15.42 15.98 1.26
CA ALA A 256 -16.85 16.16 1.36
C ALA A 256 -17.50 14.83 1.75
N VAL A 257 -18.36 14.84 2.75
CA VAL A 257 -19.09 13.66 3.23
C VAL A 257 -20.58 13.89 2.99
N PRO A 258 -21.32 12.91 2.43
CA PRO A 258 -22.76 13.05 2.26
C PRO A 258 -23.45 13.17 3.61
N VAL A 259 -24.34 14.17 3.73
CA VAL A 259 -25.17 14.37 4.91
C VAL A 259 -26.56 13.82 4.59
N PHE A 260 -27.01 12.87 5.41
CA PHE A 260 -28.31 12.22 5.24
C PHE A 260 -29.31 12.68 6.30
N PRO A 261 -30.62 12.60 6.00
CA PRO A 261 -31.66 12.88 7.00
C PRO A 261 -31.68 11.79 8.08
N ALA A 262 -32.37 12.06 9.19
CA ALA A 262 -32.40 11.17 10.36
C ALA A 262 -33.01 9.79 10.05
N ASP A 263 -33.87 9.70 9.04
CA ASP A 263 -34.51 8.49 8.54
C ASP A 263 -33.77 7.87 7.33
N ARG A 264 -32.44 8.09 7.24
CA ARG A 264 -31.55 7.49 6.25
C ARG A 264 -31.80 5.98 6.07
N PRO A 265 -32.07 5.51 4.84
CA PRO A 265 -32.09 4.08 4.54
C PRO A 265 -30.69 3.45 4.67
N ASP A 266 -30.60 2.21 5.16
CA ASP A 266 -29.35 1.45 5.33
C ASP A 266 -28.44 1.43 4.09
N LYS A 267 -29.04 1.41 2.89
CA LYS A 267 -28.32 1.34 1.61
C LYS A 267 -27.87 2.70 1.08
N ALA A 268 -28.32 3.81 1.67
CA ALA A 268 -27.93 5.14 1.25
C ALA A 268 -26.52 5.41 1.78
N THR A 269 -25.52 5.58 0.91
CA THR A 269 -24.13 5.79 1.32
C THR A 269 -23.42 6.91 0.57
N ASP A 270 -23.91 7.31 -0.61
CA ASP A 270 -23.22 8.28 -1.46
C ASP A 270 -24.04 9.57 -1.72
N PHE A 271 -23.43 10.54 -2.40
CA PHE A 271 -24.10 11.79 -2.79
C PHE A 271 -25.23 11.62 -3.82
N ASN A 272 -25.27 10.51 -4.57
CA ASN A 272 -26.43 10.23 -5.42
C ASN A 272 -27.64 9.78 -4.58
N ASP A 273 -27.42 9.06 -3.48
CA ASP A 273 -28.51 8.75 -2.56
C ASP A 273 -29.03 10.01 -1.86
N VAL A 274 -28.14 10.96 -1.49
CA VAL A 274 -28.56 12.30 -1.02
C VAL A 274 -29.38 13.03 -2.08
N HIS A 275 -28.95 12.99 -3.35
CA HIS A 275 -29.73 13.57 -4.45
C HIS A 275 -31.14 12.96 -4.55
N GLN A 276 -31.26 11.63 -4.43
CA GLN A 276 -32.55 10.97 -4.52
C GLN A 276 -33.48 11.25 -3.33
N LEU A 277 -32.91 11.44 -2.13
CA LEU A 277 -33.68 11.66 -0.89
C LEU A 277 -34.04 13.14 -0.69
N ASP A 278 -33.05 14.03 -0.78
CA ASP A 278 -33.16 15.44 -0.38
C ASP A 278 -32.93 16.43 -1.54
N GLY A 279 -32.63 15.93 -2.74
CA GLY A 279 -32.46 16.74 -3.94
C GLY A 279 -31.06 17.32 -4.15
N LEU A 280 -30.87 18.03 -5.27
CA LEU A 280 -29.56 18.57 -5.68
C LEU A 280 -29.02 19.67 -4.75
N GLU A 281 -29.90 20.46 -4.11
CA GLU A 281 -29.45 21.49 -3.18
C GLU A 281 -28.76 20.90 -1.94
N ALA A 282 -29.24 19.76 -1.43
CA ALA A 282 -28.60 19.05 -0.32
C ALA A 282 -27.20 18.54 -0.71
N VAL A 283 -27.05 18.02 -1.93
CA VAL A 283 -25.75 17.63 -2.49
C VAL A 283 -24.80 18.83 -2.55
N LYS A 284 -25.29 19.97 -3.06
CA LYS A 284 -24.49 21.20 -3.13
C LYS A 284 -24.02 21.65 -1.76
N VAL A 285 -24.91 21.69 -0.77
CA VAL A 285 -24.56 22.03 0.63
C VAL A 285 -23.47 21.10 1.17
N GLY A 286 -23.57 19.79 0.93
CA GLY A 286 -22.55 18.85 1.38
C GLY A 286 -21.18 19.02 0.70
N ILE A 287 -21.16 19.44 -0.57
CA ILE A 287 -19.92 19.74 -1.29
C ILE A 287 -19.33 21.09 -0.86
N ASP A 288 -20.16 22.11 -0.69
CA ASP A 288 -19.74 23.44 -0.21
C ASP A 288 -19.23 23.39 1.23
N GLY A 289 -19.78 22.48 2.05
CA GLY A 289 -19.35 22.17 3.41
C GLY A 289 -18.11 21.27 3.52
N ALA A 290 -17.39 21.02 2.42
CA ALA A 290 -16.17 20.20 2.46
C ALA A 290 -15.15 20.76 3.45
N ILE A 291 -14.61 19.87 4.28
CA ILE A 291 -13.70 20.22 5.38
C ILE A 291 -12.25 19.91 5.04
N GLU A 292 -11.36 20.73 5.56
CA GLU A 292 -9.92 20.54 5.48
C GLU A 292 -9.51 19.56 6.59
N LEU A 293 -8.94 18.40 6.24
CA LEU A 293 -8.63 17.35 7.22
C LEU A 293 -7.68 17.80 8.33
N VAL A 294 -6.80 18.77 8.02
CA VAL A 294 -5.86 19.35 8.99
C VAL A 294 -6.60 20.18 10.05
N ALA A 295 -7.78 20.71 9.73
CA ALA A 295 -8.57 21.52 10.65
C ALA A 295 -9.36 20.68 11.65
N THR A 296 -9.80 19.46 11.32
CA THR A 296 -10.70 18.69 12.19
C THR A 296 -9.99 18.14 13.43
N GLU A 297 -8.76 17.64 13.28
CA GLU A 297 -7.96 17.17 14.43
C GLU A 297 -7.50 18.33 15.33
N ALA A 298 -7.35 19.54 14.76
CA ALA A 298 -6.97 20.74 15.50
C ALA A 298 -8.17 21.40 16.22
N ILE A 299 -9.36 21.41 15.63
CA ILE A 299 -10.56 22.05 16.21
C ILE A 299 -11.07 21.28 17.45
N ASP A 300 -11.00 19.96 17.44
CA ASP A 300 -11.35 19.14 18.62
C ASP A 300 -10.35 19.32 19.78
N MET A 301 -9.09 19.67 19.47
CA MET A 301 -8.09 20.03 20.50
C MET A 301 -8.20 21.50 20.96
N LEU A 302 -8.58 22.42 20.07
CA LEU A 302 -8.64 23.86 20.34
C LEU A 302 -9.89 24.31 21.10
N THR A 303 -11.00 23.57 20.98
CA THR A 303 -12.24 23.87 21.73
C THR A 303 -12.16 23.50 23.22
N ALA A 304 -11.09 22.83 23.66
CA ALA A 304 -10.86 22.46 25.05
C ALA A 304 -10.17 23.55 25.91
N GLY A 305 -9.81 24.70 25.35
CA GLY A 305 -9.10 25.74 26.11
C GLY A 305 -9.20 27.13 25.50
N GLN A 306 -10.12 27.94 26.04
CA GLN A 306 -10.21 29.37 25.76
C GLN A 306 -8.89 30.09 26.10
N ASN A 307 -8.35 30.83 25.14
CA ASN A 307 -7.96 32.23 25.30
C ASN A 307 -7.78 32.87 23.90
N ASP A 308 -8.59 33.90 23.66
CA ASP A 308 -8.63 34.71 22.45
C ASP A 308 -7.39 35.63 22.37
N GLU A 309 -6.39 35.23 21.58
CA GLU A 309 -5.62 36.09 20.66
C GLU A 309 -4.50 35.24 20.04
N TRP A 310 -4.64 34.90 18.76
CA TRP A 310 -3.59 34.19 18.02
C TRP A 310 -2.44 35.17 17.71
N PRO A 311 -1.18 34.82 18.03
CA PRO A 311 -0.05 35.58 17.54
C PRO A 311 0.03 35.49 16.01
N GLU A 312 0.74 36.46 15.41
CA GLU A 312 0.89 36.58 13.96
C GLU A 312 1.31 35.23 13.33
N LEU A 313 0.50 34.77 12.35
CA LEU A 313 0.65 33.45 11.74
C LEU A 313 2.02 33.33 11.07
N GLN A 314 2.85 32.42 11.58
CA GLN A 314 4.16 32.15 11.00
C GLN A 314 4.03 31.18 9.82
N SER A 315 4.72 31.49 8.73
CA SER A 315 4.81 30.60 7.55
C SER A 315 5.42 29.26 7.94
N LEU A 316 4.69 28.16 7.68
CA LEU A 316 5.19 26.78 7.80
C LEU A 316 6.33 26.48 6.82
N ILE A 317 6.47 27.29 5.77
CA ILE A 317 7.59 27.24 4.84
C ILE A 317 8.66 28.17 5.40
N VAL A 318 9.55 27.61 6.23
CA VAL A 318 10.80 28.27 6.55
C VAL A 318 11.69 28.11 5.31
N GLN A 319 11.95 29.20 4.59
CA GLN A 319 13.09 29.22 3.68
C GLN A 319 14.36 29.19 4.53
N ILE A 320 14.80 27.98 4.88
CA ILE A 320 16.06 27.78 5.59
C ILE A 320 17.17 28.06 4.59
N GLN A 321 17.82 29.22 4.74
CA GLN A 321 19.06 29.51 4.01
C GLN A 321 20.08 28.40 4.34
N PRO A 322 20.77 27.81 3.35
CA PRO A 322 21.77 26.79 3.61
C PRO A 322 22.86 27.35 4.54
N GLN A 323 22.91 26.84 5.77
CA GLN A 323 23.96 27.19 6.71
C GLN A 323 25.11 26.19 6.59
N ALA A 324 26.32 26.65 6.91
CA ALA A 324 27.47 25.75 7.02
C ALA A 324 27.20 24.70 8.11
N TYR A 325 27.61 23.46 7.86
CA TYR A 325 27.50 22.42 8.88
C TYR A 325 28.35 22.80 10.09
N PRO A 326 27.80 22.79 11.32
CA PRO A 326 28.50 23.27 12.51
C PRO A 326 29.51 22.22 13.00
N LEU A 327 30.62 22.10 12.28
CA LEU A 327 31.66 21.11 12.54
C LEU A 327 32.25 21.26 13.96
N ASP A 328 32.32 22.50 14.43
CA ASP A 328 32.77 22.94 15.74
C ASP A 328 31.82 22.55 16.89
N ALA A 329 30.58 22.14 16.61
CA ALA A 329 29.67 21.57 17.59
C ALA A 329 29.94 20.08 17.89
N LEU A 330 30.75 19.40 17.07
CA LEU A 330 31.15 18.01 17.32
C LEU A 330 32.22 17.94 18.42
N PRO A 331 32.22 16.90 19.27
CA PRO A 331 33.32 16.64 20.20
C PRO A 331 34.66 16.53 19.47
N ASP A 332 35.75 16.98 20.11
CA ASP A 332 37.07 17.11 19.46
C ASP A 332 37.53 15.86 18.69
N ALA A 333 37.39 14.68 19.28
CA ALA A 333 37.78 13.43 18.64
C ALA A 333 36.97 13.15 17.36
N VAL A 334 35.65 13.35 17.42
CA VAL A 334 34.74 13.16 16.27
C VAL A 334 35.01 14.22 15.21
N ARG A 335 35.20 15.48 15.63
CA ARG A 335 35.53 16.60 14.76
C ARG A 335 36.82 16.36 13.98
N CYS A 336 37.89 15.92 14.66
CA CYS A 336 39.17 15.63 14.00
C CYS A 336 39.03 14.48 12.99
N ALA A 337 38.32 13.41 13.34
CA ALA A 337 38.09 12.29 12.44
C ALA A 337 37.25 12.70 11.20
N VAL A 338 36.20 13.50 11.40
CA VAL A 338 35.40 14.05 10.30
C VAL A 338 36.24 14.94 9.40
N GLN A 339 37.08 15.81 9.98
CA GLN A 339 37.95 16.70 9.21
C GLN A 339 39.01 15.93 8.41
N GLU A 340 39.63 14.91 8.99
CA GLU A 340 40.60 14.06 8.29
C GLU A 340 39.97 13.34 7.09
N VAL A 341 38.79 12.75 7.28
CA VAL A 341 38.05 12.11 6.19
C VAL A 341 37.60 13.15 5.16
N ALA A 342 37.21 14.36 5.56
CA ALA A 342 36.86 15.44 4.64
C ALA A 342 38.06 15.87 3.79
N ASP A 343 39.24 15.99 4.40
CA ASP A 343 40.47 16.37 3.73
C ASP A 343 40.96 15.30 2.75
N PHE A 344 40.71 14.02 3.03
CA PHE A 344 41.07 12.91 2.14
C PHE A 344 40.02 12.64 1.06
N VAL A 345 38.76 12.45 1.45
CA VAL A 345 37.67 12.00 0.58
C VAL A 345 37.08 13.16 -0.23
N LYS A 346 37.24 14.41 0.20
CA LYS A 346 36.65 15.58 -0.46
C LYS A 346 35.13 15.47 -0.66
N ALA A 347 34.43 14.85 0.29
CA ALA A 347 32.97 14.76 0.31
C ALA A 347 32.36 15.85 1.22
N PRO A 348 31.06 16.16 1.10
CA PRO A 348 30.40 17.13 1.96
C PRO A 348 30.54 16.78 3.44
N ILE A 349 31.00 17.75 4.26
CA ILE A 349 31.10 17.61 5.72
C ILE A 349 29.84 17.02 6.38
N PRO A 350 28.60 17.47 6.07
CA PRO A 350 27.40 16.88 6.68
C PRO A 350 27.25 15.37 6.40
N LEU A 351 27.67 14.90 5.23
CA LEU A 351 27.62 13.47 4.88
C LEU A 351 28.61 12.67 5.73
N ILE A 352 29.84 13.16 5.85
CA ILE A 352 30.90 12.52 6.64
C ILE A 352 30.54 12.51 8.14
N ALA A 353 30.05 13.64 8.66
CA ALA A 353 29.60 13.75 10.03
C ALA A 353 28.43 12.81 10.33
N SER A 354 27.50 12.65 9.38
CA SER A 354 26.41 11.67 9.49
C SER A 354 26.95 10.24 9.64
N SER A 355 27.94 9.83 8.82
CA SER A 355 28.56 8.50 8.93
C SER A 355 29.25 8.29 10.30
N ALA A 356 29.95 9.32 10.79
CA ALA A 356 30.63 9.27 12.10
C ALA A 356 29.63 9.14 13.26
N LEU A 357 28.56 9.94 13.25
CA LEU A 357 27.52 9.91 14.28
C LEU A 357 26.73 8.59 14.24
N ALA A 358 26.49 8.02 13.07
CA ALA A 358 25.84 6.72 12.92
C ALA A 358 26.67 5.60 13.57
N ALA A 359 27.96 5.55 13.27
CA ALA A 359 28.87 4.58 13.85
C ALA A 359 28.99 4.73 15.37
N LEU A 360 29.11 5.97 15.85
CA LEU A 360 29.15 6.26 17.28
C LEU A 360 27.86 5.79 17.96
N SER A 361 26.70 6.20 17.46
CA SER A 361 25.39 5.82 18.00
C SER A 361 25.23 4.31 18.10
N LEU A 362 25.59 3.57 17.04
CA LEU A 362 25.55 2.11 17.04
C LEU A 362 26.49 1.49 18.10
N ALA A 363 27.67 2.08 18.31
CA ALA A 363 28.63 1.58 19.30
C ALA A 363 28.17 1.84 20.74
N ILE A 364 27.48 2.96 21.02
CA ILE A 364 27.15 3.37 22.38
C ILE A 364 25.70 3.11 22.80
N GLN A 365 24.79 2.83 21.87
CA GLN A 365 23.34 2.72 22.17
C GLN A 365 22.98 1.65 23.20
N ALA A 366 23.80 0.61 23.37
CA ALA A 366 23.57 -0.43 24.38
C ALA A 366 24.05 -0.02 25.79
N HIS A 367 24.78 1.09 25.91
CA HIS A 367 25.45 1.50 27.14
C HIS A 367 24.80 2.73 27.80
N THR A 368 23.94 3.46 27.10
CA THR A 368 23.40 4.74 27.61
C THR A 368 22.00 5.00 27.10
N ASP A 369 21.09 5.26 28.05
CA ASP A 369 19.77 5.82 27.79
C ASP A 369 19.77 7.34 27.97
N VAL A 370 18.96 8.03 27.19
CA VAL A 370 18.76 9.48 27.24
C VAL A 370 17.30 9.77 27.59
N GLU A 371 17.09 10.57 28.64
CA GLU A 371 15.77 11.11 28.99
C GLU A 371 15.46 12.34 28.15
N ARG A 372 14.51 12.21 27.22
CA ARG A 372 14.07 13.28 26.32
C ARG A 372 12.88 14.07 26.90
N ALA A 373 12.13 13.43 27.79
CA ALA A 373 11.02 14.01 28.57
C ALA A 373 10.74 13.11 29.79
N THR A 374 9.93 13.58 30.74
CA THR A 374 9.61 12.93 32.04
C THR A 374 9.12 11.47 31.95
N LYS A 375 8.71 11.00 30.77
CA LYS A 375 8.29 9.61 30.49
C LYS A 375 8.90 9.03 29.21
N LEU A 376 9.93 9.67 28.66
CA LEU A 376 10.54 9.32 27.39
C LEU A 376 12.04 9.14 27.54
N SER A 377 12.43 8.07 28.21
CA SER A 377 13.80 7.55 28.22
C SER A 377 13.97 6.47 27.16
N GLY A 378 15.22 6.23 26.73
CA GLY A 378 15.57 5.12 25.87
C GLY A 378 16.93 5.32 25.22
N PRO A 379 17.40 4.38 24.40
CA PRO A 379 18.78 4.35 23.97
C PRO A 379 19.14 5.59 23.14
N CYS A 380 20.42 5.94 23.13
CA CYS A 380 20.98 7.00 22.27
C CYS A 380 21.10 6.59 20.78
N GLY A 381 20.13 5.81 20.30
CA GLY A 381 19.98 5.42 18.90
C GLY A 381 19.60 6.63 18.04
N LEU A 382 20.36 6.87 16.97
CA LEU A 382 20.11 7.94 16.00
C LEU A 382 19.59 7.36 14.68
N PHE A 383 18.54 7.98 14.14
CA PHE A 383 18.09 7.77 12.76
C PHE A 383 18.65 8.88 11.89
N LEU A 384 19.62 8.55 11.07
CA LEU A 384 20.31 9.51 10.20
C LEU A 384 19.95 9.24 8.73
N LEU A 385 19.54 10.30 8.04
CA LEU A 385 19.21 10.29 6.62
C LEU A 385 20.06 11.33 5.91
N ALA A 386 20.84 10.87 4.93
CA ALA A 386 21.61 11.76 4.05
C ALA A 386 21.02 11.68 2.63
N ILE A 387 20.62 12.83 2.09
CA ILE A 387 20.20 12.97 0.70
C ILE A 387 21.43 13.44 -0.09
N ALA A 388 21.91 12.60 -1.01
CA ALA A 388 23.06 12.94 -1.84
C ALA A 388 22.97 12.23 -3.19
N ASP A 389 23.45 12.89 -4.24
CA ASP A 389 23.47 12.39 -5.61
C ASP A 389 24.36 11.16 -5.79
N SER A 390 24.13 10.42 -6.88
CA SER A 390 25.01 9.31 -7.25
C SER A 390 26.43 9.81 -7.49
N GLY A 391 27.43 9.16 -6.90
CA GLY A 391 28.84 9.58 -6.98
C GLY A 391 29.35 10.43 -5.81
N GLU A 392 28.48 10.89 -4.90
CA GLU A 392 28.83 11.70 -3.71
C GLU A 392 29.62 10.95 -2.60
N ARG A 393 30.28 9.85 -2.95
CA ARG A 393 31.21 9.12 -2.06
C ARG A 393 30.57 8.63 -0.74
N LYS A 394 29.24 8.48 -0.70
CA LYS A 394 28.44 7.99 0.44
C LYS A 394 29.03 6.73 1.08
N SER A 395 29.15 5.67 0.29
CA SER A 395 29.65 4.36 0.78
C SER A 395 31.11 4.41 1.22
N THR A 396 31.91 5.31 0.64
CA THR A 396 33.30 5.54 1.05
C THR A 396 33.35 6.17 2.43
N CYS A 397 32.55 7.23 2.67
CA CYS A 397 32.46 7.90 3.97
C CYS A 397 31.99 6.92 5.06
N ASP A 398 30.93 6.15 4.79
CA ASP A 398 30.45 5.12 5.73
C ASP A 398 31.52 4.08 6.05
N GLY A 399 32.31 3.67 5.06
CA GLY A 399 33.36 2.67 5.21
C GLY A 399 34.42 3.06 6.24
N PHE A 400 34.82 4.34 6.29
CA PHE A 400 35.84 4.83 7.24
C PHE A 400 35.40 4.70 8.70
N PHE A 401 34.11 4.88 8.99
CA PHE A 401 33.60 4.85 10.37
C PHE A 401 32.99 3.50 10.77
N THR A 402 32.61 2.64 9.82
CA THR A 402 31.88 1.38 10.11
C THR A 402 32.70 0.12 9.92
N SER A 403 33.94 0.19 9.42
CA SER A 403 34.80 -0.98 9.17
C SER A 403 34.95 -1.87 10.40
N ALA A 404 35.36 -1.30 11.54
CA ALA A 404 35.54 -2.05 12.79
C ALA A 404 34.25 -2.73 13.26
N ILE A 405 33.10 -2.08 13.06
CA ILE A 405 31.79 -2.65 13.41
C ILE A 405 31.48 -3.85 12.51
N ARG A 406 31.71 -3.74 11.20
CA ARG A 406 31.49 -4.82 10.24
C ARG A 406 32.43 -6.00 10.50
N ASP A 407 33.70 -5.73 10.81
CA ASP A 407 34.67 -6.76 11.14
C ASP A 407 34.25 -7.52 12.41
N TYR A 408 33.81 -6.80 13.45
CA TYR A 408 33.27 -7.41 14.66
C TYR A 408 32.01 -8.26 14.36
N GLN A 409 31.07 -7.74 13.57
CA GLN A 409 29.88 -8.50 13.16
C GLN A 409 30.24 -9.79 12.41
N ALA A 410 31.21 -9.73 11.49
CA ALA A 410 31.67 -10.89 10.75
C ALA A 410 32.31 -11.93 11.68
N GLN A 411 33.14 -11.50 12.63
CA GLN A 411 33.75 -12.37 13.64
C GLN A 411 32.69 -13.05 14.52
N GLN A 412 31.69 -12.29 14.98
CA GLN A 412 30.61 -12.84 15.79
C GLN A 412 29.72 -13.79 15.01
N GLN A 413 29.47 -13.51 13.73
CA GLN A 413 28.74 -14.42 12.86
C GLN A 413 29.48 -15.74 12.69
N GLU A 414 30.80 -15.70 12.50
CA GLU A 414 31.64 -16.90 12.41
C GLU A 414 31.63 -17.71 13.70
N ALA A 415 31.85 -17.03 14.84
CA ALA A 415 31.86 -17.65 16.16
C ALA A 415 30.49 -18.27 16.53
N ALA A 416 29.39 -17.69 16.04
CA ALA A 416 28.04 -18.19 16.28
C ALA A 416 27.67 -19.40 15.41
N LYS A 417 28.41 -19.72 14.33
CA LYS A 417 28.04 -20.82 13.41
C LYS A 417 27.85 -22.17 14.14
N PRO A 418 28.77 -22.64 15.00
CA PRO A 418 28.60 -23.90 15.70
C PRO A 418 27.39 -23.90 16.64
N LEU A 419 27.14 -22.79 17.33
CA LEU A 419 25.99 -22.64 18.23
C LEU A 419 24.68 -22.68 17.46
N ILE A 420 24.60 -21.97 16.33
CA ILE A 420 23.43 -21.98 15.45
C ILE A 420 23.21 -23.38 14.87
N GLN A 421 24.28 -24.09 14.48
CA GLN A 421 24.19 -25.45 13.96
C GLN A 421 23.73 -26.45 15.03
N ALA A 422 24.25 -26.34 16.25
CA ALA A 422 23.82 -27.14 17.39
C ALA A 422 22.34 -26.88 17.71
N PHE A 423 21.96 -25.61 17.82
CA PHE A 423 20.56 -25.22 18.03
C PHE A 423 19.63 -25.77 16.94
N LYS A 424 20.02 -25.70 15.67
CA LYS A 424 19.22 -26.27 14.57
C LYS A 424 19.09 -27.78 14.71
N SER A 425 20.17 -28.48 15.07
CA SER A 425 20.16 -29.94 15.24
C SER A 425 19.28 -30.35 16.42
N ASP A 426 19.36 -29.63 17.54
CA ASP A 426 18.52 -29.84 18.72
C ASP A 426 17.05 -29.53 18.43
N TYR A 427 16.80 -28.44 17.68
CA TYR A 427 15.46 -28.05 17.25
C TYR A 427 14.84 -29.07 16.30
N ASP A 428 15.59 -29.57 15.30
CA ASP A 428 15.11 -30.59 14.37
C ASP A 428 14.81 -31.91 15.11
N ALA A 429 15.66 -32.29 16.08
CA ALA A 429 15.43 -33.47 16.92
C ALA A 429 14.17 -33.30 17.78
N TRP A 430 14.00 -32.14 18.40
CA TRP A 430 12.81 -31.79 19.18
C TRP A 430 11.54 -31.78 18.32
N GLU A 431 11.59 -31.19 17.12
CA GLU A 431 10.47 -31.14 16.18
C GLU A 431 10.06 -32.54 15.72
N ALA A 432 11.03 -33.41 15.41
CA ALA A 432 10.79 -34.79 15.02
C ALA A 432 10.11 -35.58 16.16
N GLN A 433 10.58 -35.43 17.40
CA GLN A 433 9.97 -36.06 18.58
C GLN A 433 8.54 -35.56 18.79
N ARG A 434 8.34 -34.24 18.74
CA ARG A 434 7.03 -33.60 18.87
C ARG A 434 6.04 -34.07 17.81
N SER A 435 6.48 -34.17 16.56
CA SER A 435 5.66 -34.63 15.44
C SER A 435 5.28 -36.10 15.58
N GLY A 436 6.24 -36.97 15.92
CA GLY A 436 5.99 -38.39 16.17
C GLY A 436 5.02 -38.63 17.34
N LEU A 437 5.13 -37.86 18.42
CA LEU A 437 4.17 -37.92 19.54
C LEU A 437 2.76 -37.52 19.10
N LYS A 438 2.62 -36.43 18.34
CA LYS A 438 1.32 -35.99 17.80
C LYS A 438 0.68 -37.04 16.89
N GLU A 439 1.45 -37.66 16.01
CA GLU A 439 0.94 -38.73 15.13
C GLU A 439 0.50 -39.96 15.92
N LYS A 440 1.28 -40.36 16.93
CA LYS A 440 0.94 -41.49 17.81
C LYS A 440 -0.33 -41.22 18.61
N ILE A 441 -0.51 -40.01 19.14
CA ILE A 441 -1.75 -39.59 19.81
C ILE A 441 -2.94 -39.70 18.85
N LYS A 442 -2.81 -39.17 17.62
CA LYS A 442 -3.86 -39.26 16.59
C LYS A 442 -4.21 -40.71 16.23
N SER A 443 -3.21 -41.57 16.07
CA SER A 443 -3.40 -42.99 15.76
C SER A 443 -4.10 -43.74 16.89
N LEU A 444 -3.68 -43.52 18.15
CA LEU A 444 -4.31 -44.15 19.32
C LEU A 444 -5.76 -43.70 19.48
N ALA A 445 -6.05 -42.41 19.25
CA ALA A 445 -7.41 -41.89 19.27
C ALA A 445 -8.30 -42.53 18.19
N LYS A 446 -7.77 -42.73 16.98
CA LYS A 446 -8.48 -43.41 15.88
C LYS A 446 -8.80 -44.87 16.18
N ASP A 447 -7.91 -45.56 16.90
CA ASP A 447 -8.08 -46.95 17.33
C ASP A 447 -8.93 -47.10 18.61
N GLY A 448 -9.39 -46.00 19.21
CA GLY A 448 -10.12 -46.01 20.49
C GLY A 448 -9.25 -46.42 21.70
N LYS A 449 -7.92 -46.31 21.59
CA LYS A 449 -6.97 -46.67 22.65
C LYS A 449 -6.60 -45.45 23.51
N PRO A 450 -6.28 -45.63 24.81
CA PRO A 450 -5.84 -44.53 25.66
C PRO A 450 -4.52 -43.90 25.16
N SER A 451 -4.41 -42.57 25.22
CA SER A 451 -3.23 -41.80 24.77
C SER A 451 -2.65 -40.86 25.84
N ALA A 452 -3.12 -40.96 27.09
CA ALA A 452 -2.75 -40.06 28.19
C ALA A 452 -1.22 -39.97 28.42
N HIS A 453 -0.51 -41.09 28.28
CA HIS A 453 0.95 -41.11 28.42
C HIS A 453 1.66 -40.31 27.32
N GLN A 454 1.23 -40.44 26.05
CA GLN A 454 1.84 -39.69 24.94
C GLN A 454 1.49 -38.21 25.00
N VAL A 455 0.31 -37.86 25.50
CA VAL A 455 -0.08 -36.46 25.76
C VAL A 455 0.81 -35.85 26.85
N GLN A 456 1.08 -36.58 27.94
CA GLN A 456 2.00 -36.13 28.98
C GLN A 456 3.43 -35.95 28.44
N GLN A 457 3.94 -36.91 27.67
CA GLN A 457 5.25 -36.80 27.01
C GLN A 457 5.35 -35.61 26.05
N LEU A 458 4.24 -35.20 25.42
CA LEU A 458 4.20 -34.02 24.56
C LEU A 458 4.18 -32.70 25.36
N HIS A 459 3.63 -32.72 26.57
CA HIS A 459 3.66 -31.57 27.49
C HIS A 459 5.03 -31.36 28.12
N ASP A 460 5.77 -32.45 28.37
CA ASP A 460 7.10 -32.42 28.99
C ASP A 460 8.23 -32.17 27.98
N LEU A 461 7.91 -32.09 26.67
CA LEU A 461 8.82 -31.79 25.55
C LEU A 461 8.87 -30.29 25.28
#